data_AF-A0A1R1PLY9-F1
#
_entry.id   AF-A0A1R1PLY9-F1
#
_cell.length_a   1.000
_cell.length_b   1.000
_cell.length_c   1.000
_cell.angle_alpha   90.00
_cell.angle_beta   90.00
_cell.angle_gamma   90.00
#
_symmetry.space_group_name_H-M   'P 1'
#
loop_
_entity.id
_entity.type
_entity.pdbx_description
1 polymer ?
#
loop_
_entity_poly.entity_id
_entity_poly.type
_entity_poly.pdbx_seq_one_letter_code
_entity_poly.pdbx_strand_id
1 'polypeptide(L)'
;MEAIEKLKAGTKFDAVATQYSEDKAKQGGSLGWMVRGSMVGAFQEAAFALAPSTCDKPVYTNPPVKTQFGYHIIMVEDRSN
;
A
#
# COMPACT_ATOMS: atom_id res chain seq x y z
N MET A 1 6.82 -7.86 -12.10
CA MET A 1 6.30 -7.13 -10.93
C MET A 1 7.31 -7.30 -9.80
N GLU A 2 8.45 -6.64 -9.94
CA GLU A 2 9.60 -6.86 -9.04
C GLU A 2 9.30 -6.41 -7.60
N ALA A 3 8.45 -5.40 -7.42
CA ALA A 3 8.00 -4.94 -6.10
C ALA A 3 7.34 -6.05 -5.27
N ILE A 4 6.39 -6.80 -5.85
CA ILE A 4 5.69 -7.89 -5.16
C ILE A 4 6.66 -9.03 -4.84
N GLU A 5 7.63 -9.31 -5.71
CA GLU A 5 8.64 -10.33 -5.48
C GLU A 5 9.55 -9.96 -4.30
N LYS A 6 9.94 -8.69 -4.18
CA LYS A 6 10.68 -8.19 -3.01
C LYS A 6 9.86 -8.28 -1.72
N LEU A 7 8.57 -7.91 -1.76
CA LEU A 7 7.67 -8.07 -0.62
C LEU A 7 7.53 -9.55 -0.21
N LYS A 8 7.38 -10.46 -1.18
CA LYS A 8 7.35 -11.91 -0.93
C LYS A 8 8.67 -12.46 -0.40
N ALA A 9 9.79 -11.87 -0.79
CA ALA A 9 11.10 -12.21 -0.27
C ALA A 9 11.32 -11.76 1.19
N GLY A 10 10.34 -11.08 1.81
CA GLY A 10 10.46 -10.54 3.17
C GLY A 10 11.12 -9.17 3.23
N THR A 11 11.20 -8.46 2.10
CA THR A 11 11.68 -7.07 2.11
C THR A 11 10.60 -6.17 2.70
N LYS A 12 11.00 -5.25 3.56
CA LYS A 12 10.10 -4.26 4.18
C LYS A 12 9.35 -3.48 3.11
N PHE A 13 8.06 -3.24 3.34
CA PHE A 13 7.22 -2.53 2.39
C PHE A 13 7.74 -1.12 2.08
N ASP A 14 8.19 -0.40 3.10
CA ASP A 14 8.80 0.94 2.95
C ASP A 14 9.98 0.96 1.96
N ALA A 15 10.86 -0.05 2.01
CA ALA A 15 12.01 -0.13 1.11
C ALA A 15 11.58 -0.44 -0.33
N VAL A 16 10.60 -1.33 -0.49
CA VAL A 16 10.02 -1.64 -1.80
C VAL A 16 9.29 -0.43 -2.37
N ALA A 17 8.45 0.22 -1.57
CA ALA A 17 7.75 1.42 -1.98
C ALA A 17 8.74 2.55 -2.31
N THR A 18 9.83 2.69 -1.57
CA THR A 18 10.88 3.67 -1.89
C THR A 18 11.52 3.42 -3.25
N GLN A 19 11.73 2.15 -3.63
CA GLN A 19 12.33 1.79 -4.92
C GLN A 19 11.34 1.81 -6.09
N TYR A 20 10.10 1.38 -5.86
CA TYR A 20 9.16 1.06 -6.93
C TYR A 20 7.92 1.96 -6.97
N SER A 21 7.64 2.77 -5.93
CA SER A 21 6.47 3.64 -5.90
C SER A 21 6.74 4.93 -6.67
N GLU A 22 5.96 5.23 -7.71
CA GLU A 22 6.13 6.47 -8.48
C GLU A 22 5.56 7.71 -7.75
N ASP A 23 4.52 7.56 -6.92
CA ASP A 23 3.83 8.69 -6.28
C ASP A 23 4.54 9.16 -4.98
N LYS A 24 5.03 8.23 -4.17
CA LYS A 24 5.50 8.49 -2.79
C LYS A 24 6.80 7.75 -2.43
N ALA A 25 7.63 7.40 -3.41
CA ALA A 25 8.91 6.73 -3.16
C ALA A 25 9.77 7.41 -2.08
N LYS A 26 9.85 8.75 -2.11
CA LYS A 26 10.69 9.50 -1.15
C LYS A 26 10.24 9.39 0.31
N GLN A 27 9.01 8.94 0.57
CA GLN A 27 8.47 8.72 1.92
C GLN A 27 8.17 7.23 2.17
N GLY A 28 8.77 6.33 1.38
CA GLY A 28 8.51 4.89 1.49
C GLY A 28 7.06 4.51 1.24
N GLY A 29 6.35 5.27 0.41
CA GLY A 29 4.92 5.05 0.15
C GLY A 29 4.00 5.48 1.28
N SER A 30 4.53 6.15 2.31
CA SER A 30 3.73 6.60 3.45
C SER A 30 2.76 7.70 3.05
N LEU A 31 1.47 7.35 3.04
CA LEU A 31 0.37 8.27 2.80
C LEU A 31 -0.10 8.97 4.08
N GLY A 32 0.31 8.47 5.24
CA GLY A 32 -0.13 8.97 6.54
C GLY A 32 -1.60 8.64 6.82
N TRP A 33 -2.19 9.37 7.76
CA TRP A 33 -3.60 9.21 8.11
C TRP A 33 -4.50 9.74 7.00
N MET A 34 -5.19 8.82 6.33
CA MET A 34 -6.16 9.13 5.29
C MET A 34 -7.58 9.02 5.82
N VAL A 35 -8.38 10.05 5.58
CA VAL A 35 -9.80 10.06 5.93
C VAL A 35 -10.65 9.46 4.82
N ARG A 36 -11.74 8.80 5.23
CA ARG A 36 -12.78 8.24 4.35
C ARG A 36 -13.31 9.33 3.42
N GLY A 37 -13.20 9.11 2.11
CA GLY A 37 -13.63 10.06 1.08
C GLY A 37 -12.52 10.88 0.42
N SER A 38 -11.28 10.89 0.94
CA SER A 38 -10.14 11.54 0.28
C SER A 38 -9.45 10.67 -0.77
N MET A 39 -9.85 9.41 -0.91
CA MET A 39 -9.26 8.45 -1.85
C MET A 39 -10.31 7.92 -2.82
N VAL A 40 -9.85 7.41 -3.96
CA VAL A 40 -10.69 6.74 -4.95
C VAL A 40 -11.42 5.56 -4.29
N GLY A 41 -12.71 5.37 -4.59
CA GLY A 41 -13.54 4.33 -3.95
C GLY A 41 -12.87 2.95 -3.93
N ALA A 42 -12.34 2.51 -5.07
CA ALA A 42 -11.63 1.23 -5.18
C ALA A 42 -10.36 1.14 -4.30
N PHE A 43 -9.61 2.24 -4.18
CA PHE A 43 -8.44 2.31 -3.30
C PHE A 43 -8.88 2.21 -1.84
N GLN A 44 -9.90 2.99 -1.49
CA GLN A 44 -10.41 3.03 -0.13
C GLN A 44 -10.98 1.67 0.29
N GLU A 45 -11.82 1.05 -0.53
CA GLU A 45 -12.43 -0.25 -0.21
C GLU A 45 -11.35 -1.31 0.01
N ALA A 46 -10.33 -1.32 -0.84
CA ALA A 46 -9.20 -2.22 -0.69
C ALA A 46 -8.38 -1.93 0.59
N ALA A 47 -8.12 -0.67 0.91
CA ALA A 47 -7.47 -0.29 2.17
C ALA A 47 -8.29 -0.76 3.38
N PHE A 48 -9.61 -0.54 3.37
CA PHE A 48 -10.49 -0.94 4.47
C PHE A 48 -10.69 -2.46 4.58
N ALA A 49 -10.58 -3.18 3.47
CA ALA A 49 -10.64 -4.64 3.43
C ALA A 49 -9.34 -5.30 3.91
N LEU A 50 -8.21 -4.58 3.87
CA LEU A 50 -6.95 -5.04 4.44
C LEU A 50 -6.96 -4.92 5.97
N ALA A 51 -6.35 -5.90 6.62
CA ALA A 51 -6.07 -5.82 8.04
C ALA A 51 -4.88 -4.88 8.29
N PRO A 52 -4.93 -4.03 9.34
CA PRO A 52 -3.76 -3.26 9.76
C PRO A 52 -2.61 -4.20 10.13
N SER A 53 -1.41 -3.85 9.69
CA SER A 53 -0.24 -4.71 9.68
C SER A 53 1.04 -3.88 9.81
N THR A 54 2.22 -4.52 9.91
CA THR A 54 3.48 -3.79 10.10
C THR A 54 4.41 -4.01 8.92
N CYS A 55 5.41 -3.13 8.75
CA CYS A 55 6.41 -3.22 7.69
C CYS A 55 7.17 -4.55 7.66
N ASP A 56 7.24 -5.25 8.81
CA ASP A 56 7.89 -6.56 8.98
C ASP A 56 7.00 -7.71 8.49
N LYS A 57 5.68 -7.59 8.66
CA LYS A 57 4.67 -8.52 8.13
C LYS A 57 3.59 -7.74 7.40
N PRO A 58 3.92 -7.13 6.24
CA PRO A 58 3.01 -6.23 5.58
C PRO A 58 1.86 -7.03 4.97
N VAL A 59 0.63 -6.66 5.33
CA VAL A 59 -0.58 -7.14 4.68
C VAL A 59 -0.92 -6.12 3.61
N TYR A 60 -0.71 -6.53 2.35
CA TYR A 60 -0.95 -5.68 1.20
C TYR A 60 -1.91 -6.31 0.21
N THR A 61 -2.53 -5.47 -0.63
CA THR A 61 -3.39 -5.95 -1.71
C THR A 61 -2.59 -6.71 -2.76
N ASN A 62 -2.85 -8.01 -2.87
CA ASN A 62 -2.36 -8.86 -3.93
C ASN A 62 -3.53 -9.69 -4.48
N PRO A 63 -4.00 -9.45 -5.72
CA PRO A 63 -3.41 -8.59 -6.77
C PRO A 63 -3.52 -7.07 -6.48
N PRO A 64 -2.71 -6.23 -7.17
CA PRO A 64 -2.77 -4.78 -7.02
C PRO A 64 -4.14 -4.23 -7.47
N VAL A 65 -4.58 -3.17 -6.80
CA VAL A 65 -5.86 -2.51 -7.06
C VAL A 65 -5.75 -1.67 -8.32
N LYS A 66 -6.59 -1.96 -9.31
CA LYS A 66 -6.67 -1.16 -10.53
C LYS A 66 -7.57 0.05 -10.28
N THR A 67 -7.02 1.25 -10.44
CA THR A 67 -7.76 2.52 -10.39
C THR A 67 -7.57 3.27 -11.71
N GLN A 68 -8.21 4.44 -11.84
CA GLN A 68 -8.02 5.34 -12.97
C GLN A 68 -6.57 5.83 -13.13
N PHE A 69 -5.76 5.79 -12.06
CA PHE A 69 -4.36 6.21 -12.06
C PHE A 69 -3.39 5.05 -12.39
N GLY A 70 -3.87 3.81 -12.47
CA GLY A 70 -3.04 2.63 -12.71
C GLY A 70 -3.23 1.55 -11.64
N TYR A 71 -2.14 0.85 -11.31
CA TYR A 71 -2.15 -0.25 -10.34
C TYR A 71 -1.54 0.22 -9.01
N HIS A 72 -2.27 0.01 -7.92
CA HIS A 72 -1.83 0.42 -6.59
C HIS A 72 -1.72 -0.80 -5.68
N ILE A 73 -0.58 -0.90 -4.99
CA ILE A 73 -0.39 -1.84 -3.89
C ILE A 73 -0.61 -1.03 -2.62
N ILE A 74 -1.58 -1.45 -1.82
CA ILE A 74 -1.99 -0.75 -0.61
C ILE A 74 -1.59 -1.60 0.58
N MET A 75 -1.05 -0.98 1.62
CA MET A 75 -0.82 -1.59 2.91
C MET A 75 -1.38 -0.64 3.98
N VAL A 76 -1.98 -1.20 5.01
CA VAL A 76 -2.52 -0.43 6.14
C VAL A 76 -1.66 -0.72 7.35
N GLU A 77 -1.11 0.34 7.95
CA GLU A 77 -0.37 0.23 9.21
C GLU A 77 -1.30 0.26 10.41
N ASP A 78 -2.24 1.21 10.42
CA ASP A 78 -3.22 1.37 11.49
C ASP A 78 -4.55 1.89 10.93
N ARG A 79 -5.65 1.58 11.62
CA ARG A 79 -6.99 2.04 11.26
C ARG A 79 -7.71 2.54 12.51
N SER A 80 -7.94 3.85 12.55
CA SER A 80 -8.84 4.49 13.52
C SER A 80 -10.26 4.53 12.95
N ASN A 81 -11.26 4.29 13.81
CA ASN A 81 -12.68 4.23 13.46
C ASN A 81 -13.42 5.50 13.91
#